data_AF-A0A2A2JFT3-F1
#
_entry.id   AF-A0A2A2JFT3-F1
#
_cell.length_a   1.000
_cell.length_b   1.000
_cell.length_c   1.000
_cell.angle_alpha   90.00
_cell.angle_beta   90.00
_cell.angle_gamma   90.00
#
_symmetry.space_group_name_H-M   'P 1'
#
loop_
_entity.id
_entity.type
_entity.pdbx_description
1 polymer ?
#
loop_
_entity_poly.entity_id
_entity_poly.type
_entity_poly.pdbx_seq_one_letter_code
_entity_poly.pdbx_strand_id
1 'polypeptide(L)'
;MWTSSSLLLLVLISSLLPSTMSSSCHQIPISHDLNSNCQDPIDGNPVFCTIQLHPIFSLSTDQRSGCIEFLKEDELIAKFNLNLVKYSRVCDEEPELFTRDVDIQYASSKRCKHAGSCQGGGCSSIDVSRPVNELRRFYEYPGKTTCEESCGGFGCGCLDPASGCLFTRTFAVPRSNEIYQLSRCKSWKDVAVLDIKGGLENGKADPVDGKFEVLCLKKFVPGSKYRITILKTSNVLKCLIQISTW
;
A
#
# COMPACT_ATOMS: atom_id res chain seq x y z
N MET A 1 -71.65 20.51 6.77
CA MET A 1 -71.03 19.32 7.40
C MET A 1 -70.15 18.63 6.37
N TRP A 2 -68.87 19.00 6.29
CA TRP A 2 -67.90 18.29 5.44
C TRP A 2 -67.49 17.03 6.19
N THR A 3 -67.81 15.86 5.64
CA THR A 3 -67.59 14.58 6.30
C THR A 3 -66.09 14.26 6.32
N SER A 4 -65.64 13.70 7.45
CA SER A 4 -64.25 13.31 7.75
C SER A 4 -63.55 12.53 6.61
N SER A 5 -64.32 11.81 5.77
CA SER A 5 -63.82 11.09 4.60
C SER A 5 -63.18 11.97 3.51
N SER A 6 -63.60 13.23 3.35
CA SER A 6 -63.02 14.10 2.31
C SER A 6 -61.61 14.62 2.66
N LEU A 7 -61.29 14.72 3.96
CA LEU A 7 -59.95 15.09 4.44
C LEU A 7 -58.95 13.93 4.32
N LEU A 8 -59.42 12.69 4.52
CA LEU A 8 -58.58 11.49 4.38
C LEU A 8 -58.14 11.24 2.93
N LEU A 9 -59.00 11.55 1.94
CA LEU A 9 -58.63 11.42 0.53
C LEU A 9 -57.52 12.41 0.12
N LEU A 10 -57.53 13.64 0.66
CA LEU A 10 -56.51 14.65 0.35
C LEU A 10 -55.13 14.30 0.93
N VAL A 11 -55.08 13.65 2.10
CA VAL A 11 -53.83 13.18 2.71
C VAL A 11 -53.25 11.97 1.96
N LEU A 12 -54.09 11.10 1.40
CA LEU A 12 -53.66 9.97 0.58
C LEU A 12 -53.15 10.37 -0.82
N ILE A 13 -53.59 11.52 -1.35
CA ILE A 13 -53.15 11.99 -2.68
C ILE A 13 -51.79 12.71 -2.59
N SER A 14 -51.42 13.31 -1.46
CA SER A 14 -50.12 14.00 -1.33
C SER A 14 -48.91 13.06 -1.15
N SER A 15 -49.13 11.80 -0.77
CA SER A 15 -48.08 10.77 -0.65
C SER A 15 -47.74 10.06 -1.96
N LEU A 16 -48.41 10.39 -3.07
CA LEU A 16 -48.22 9.81 -4.39
C LEU A 16 -47.38 10.65 -5.35
N LEU A 17 -46.79 11.78 -4.90
CA LEU A 17 -45.76 12.43 -5.71
C LEU A 17 -44.51 11.54 -5.68
N PRO A 18 -44.07 10.98 -6.82
CA PRO A 18 -42.78 10.33 -6.89
C PRO A 18 -41.76 11.42 -6.57
N SER A 19 -41.04 11.25 -5.46
CA SER A 19 -39.83 12.00 -5.19
C SER A 19 -38.87 11.69 -6.33
N THR A 20 -38.88 12.55 -7.35
CA THR A 20 -37.87 12.54 -8.39
C THR A 20 -36.55 12.60 -7.66
N MET A 21 -35.80 11.51 -7.70
CA MET A 21 -34.43 11.52 -7.23
C MET A 21 -33.70 12.50 -8.13
N SER A 22 -33.62 13.77 -7.71
CA SER A 22 -32.78 14.73 -8.38
C SER A 22 -31.36 14.22 -8.16
N SER A 23 -30.72 13.79 -9.24
CA SER A 23 -29.27 13.62 -9.25
C SER A 23 -28.68 15.02 -9.11
N SER A 24 -28.60 15.52 -7.89
CA SER A 24 -28.06 16.84 -7.58
C SER A 24 -26.56 16.81 -7.86
N CYS A 25 -26.16 17.36 -9.00
CA CYS A 25 -24.78 17.56 -9.36
C CYS A 25 -24.21 18.74 -8.55
N HIS A 26 -22.94 18.70 -8.16
CA HIS A 26 -22.35 19.80 -7.41
C HIS A 26 -22.09 20.99 -8.35
N GLN A 27 -22.79 22.09 -8.12
CA GLN A 27 -22.75 23.29 -8.95
C GLN A 27 -21.72 24.29 -8.43
N ILE A 28 -20.87 24.80 -9.33
CA ILE A 28 -19.84 25.79 -9.05
C ILE A 28 -20.14 27.03 -9.91
N PRO A 29 -20.68 28.10 -9.31
CA PRO A 29 -20.85 29.37 -10.01
C PRO A 29 -19.48 30.03 -10.22
N ILE A 30 -19.22 30.47 -11.45
CA ILE A 30 -18.05 31.25 -11.84
C ILE A 30 -18.44 32.73 -11.78
N SER A 31 -17.93 33.45 -10.78
CA SER A 31 -18.09 34.90 -10.65
C SER A 31 -16.82 35.67 -11.04
N HIS A 32 -16.98 36.97 -11.26
CA HIS A 32 -15.89 37.88 -11.64
C HIS A 32 -14.83 38.08 -10.54
N ASP A 33 -15.15 37.74 -9.28
CA ASP A 33 -14.25 37.87 -8.12
C ASP A 33 -13.19 36.76 -8.02
N LEU A 34 -13.23 35.79 -8.94
CA LEU A 34 -12.25 34.72 -9.00
C LEU A 34 -10.92 35.23 -9.57
N ASN A 35 -9.81 34.78 -8.98
CA ASN A 35 -8.45 35.13 -9.41
C ASN A 35 -8.24 34.73 -10.87
N SER A 36 -8.39 35.70 -11.78
CA SER A 36 -8.28 35.54 -13.21
C SER A 36 -6.98 36.16 -13.68
N ASN A 37 -6.17 35.38 -14.39
CA ASN A 37 -5.00 35.90 -15.08
C ASN A 37 -5.39 36.11 -16.53
N CYS A 38 -5.70 37.35 -16.89
CA CYS A 38 -6.01 37.75 -18.25
C CYS A 38 -4.76 38.34 -18.90
N GLN A 39 -4.34 37.80 -20.04
CA GLN A 39 -3.28 38.42 -20.82
C GLN A 39 -3.85 39.61 -21.60
N ASP A 40 -3.19 40.76 -21.46
CA ASP A 40 -3.53 41.96 -22.23
C ASP A 40 -3.44 41.66 -23.74
N PRO A 41 -4.35 42.23 -24.55
CA PRO A 41 -4.39 41.95 -25.97
C PRO A 41 -3.15 42.52 -26.66
N ILE A 42 -2.28 41.63 -27.15
CA ILE A 42 -1.17 41.99 -28.05
C ILE A 42 -1.65 41.72 -29.49
N ASP A 43 -1.64 42.76 -30.32
CA ASP A 43 -1.89 42.69 -31.78
C ASP A 43 -3.21 42.00 -32.19
N GLY A 44 -4.35 42.60 -31.89
CA GLY A 44 -5.65 42.18 -32.44
C GLY A 44 -6.14 40.78 -32.04
N ASN A 45 -5.42 40.10 -31.14
CA ASN A 45 -5.82 38.79 -30.61
C ASN A 45 -6.84 38.95 -29.47
N PRO A 46 -7.82 38.02 -29.37
CA PRO A 46 -8.78 38.03 -28.27
C PRO A 46 -8.08 37.85 -26.92
N VAL A 47 -8.57 38.57 -25.90
CA VAL A 47 -8.12 38.42 -24.51
C VAL A 47 -8.45 37.02 -24.02
N PHE A 48 -7.43 36.24 -23.67
CA PHE A 48 -7.61 34.95 -23.02
C PHE A 48 -7.44 35.12 -21.51
N CYS A 49 -8.53 34.87 -20.77
CA CYS A 49 -8.52 34.84 -19.32
C CYS A 49 -8.43 33.41 -18.82
N THR A 50 -7.40 33.12 -18.02
CA THR A 50 -7.28 31.84 -17.32
C THR A 50 -7.87 31.98 -15.92
N ILE A 51 -8.93 31.23 -15.64
CA ILE A 51 -9.57 31.16 -14.33
C ILE A 51 -9.11 29.85 -13.66
N GLN A 52 -8.49 29.97 -12.48
CA GLN A 52 -8.05 28.80 -11.71
C GLN A 52 -9.05 28.48 -10.60
N LEU A 53 -9.78 27.38 -10.77
CA LEU A 53 -10.78 26.89 -9.80
C LEU A 53 -10.22 25.71 -9.00
N HIS A 54 -10.57 25.66 -7.71
CA HIS A 54 -10.14 24.61 -6.79
C HIS A 54 -11.32 23.99 -6.03
N PRO A 55 -12.28 23.34 -6.72
CA PRO A 55 -13.40 22.71 -6.05
C PRO A 55 -12.98 21.50 -5.23
N ILE A 56 -13.65 21.31 -4.10
CA ILE A 56 -13.47 20.15 -3.22
C ILE A 56 -14.67 19.24 -3.41
N PHE A 57 -14.40 17.97 -3.72
CA PHE A 57 -15.42 16.94 -3.83
C PHE A 57 -14.97 15.70 -3.05
N SER A 58 -15.94 14.94 -2.57
CA SER A 58 -15.71 13.72 -1.78
C SER A 58 -16.29 12.54 -2.54
N LEU A 59 -15.45 11.54 -2.83
CA LEU A 59 -15.87 10.24 -3.33
C LEU A 59 -15.44 9.18 -2.32
N SER A 60 -16.28 8.16 -2.14
CA SER A 60 -16.01 7.05 -1.24
C SER A 60 -16.41 5.72 -1.89
N THR A 61 -16.15 4.61 -1.22
CA THR A 61 -16.62 3.29 -1.66
C THR A 61 -18.14 3.19 -1.71
N ASP A 62 -18.83 4.02 -0.92
CA ASP A 62 -20.29 4.06 -0.82
C ASP A 62 -20.87 5.08 -1.80
N GLN A 63 -20.19 6.21 -1.98
CA GLN A 63 -20.51 7.24 -2.96
C GLN A 63 -19.42 7.30 -4.03
N ARG A 64 -19.47 6.33 -4.95
CA ARG A 64 -18.43 6.14 -5.97
C ARG A 64 -18.52 7.16 -7.10
N SER A 65 -19.71 7.65 -7.39
CA SER A 65 -19.97 8.59 -8.48
C SER A 65 -20.30 9.97 -7.95
N GLY A 66 -19.73 11.00 -8.57
CA GLY A 66 -20.03 12.40 -8.34
C GLY A 66 -20.06 13.17 -9.64
N CYS A 67 -20.64 14.36 -9.61
CA CYS A 67 -20.73 15.23 -10.78
C CYS A 67 -20.37 16.66 -10.36
N ILE A 68 -19.71 17.37 -11.27
CA ILE A 68 -19.35 18.78 -11.12
C ILE A 68 -19.85 19.55 -12.35
N GLU A 69 -20.60 20.62 -12.09
CA GLU A 69 -21.11 21.54 -13.10
C GLU A 69 -20.54 22.93 -12.86
N PHE A 70 -20.04 23.56 -13.92
CA PHE A 70 -19.54 24.93 -13.91
C PHE A 70 -20.55 25.83 -14.61
N LEU A 71 -21.02 26.85 -13.88
CA LEU A 71 -22.06 27.78 -14.34
C LEU A 71 -21.50 29.19 -14.46
N LYS A 72 -21.88 29.96 -15.48
CA LYS A 72 -21.67 31.40 -15.53
C LYS A 72 -23.00 32.06 -15.83
N GLU A 73 -23.42 32.99 -14.98
CA GLU A 73 -24.72 33.68 -15.15
C GLU A 73 -25.86 32.67 -15.37
N ASP A 74 -25.86 31.57 -14.60
CA ASP A 74 -26.79 30.43 -14.67
C ASP A 74 -26.75 29.60 -15.97
N GLU A 75 -25.85 29.90 -16.90
CA GLU A 75 -25.57 29.08 -18.08
C GLU A 75 -24.54 28.00 -17.77
N LEU A 76 -24.83 26.74 -18.11
CA LEU A 76 -23.91 25.62 -17.98
C LEU A 76 -22.78 25.74 -19.01
N ILE A 77 -21.56 25.95 -18.52
CA ILE A 77 -20.37 26.03 -19.38
C ILE A 77 -19.70 24.67 -19.53
N ALA A 78 -19.61 23.91 -18.44
CA ALA A 78 -18.93 22.63 -18.43
C ALA A 78 -19.49 21.66 -17.40
N LYS A 79 -19.46 20.37 -17.72
CA LYS A 79 -19.92 19.30 -16.84
C LYS A 79 -18.93 18.15 -16.83
N PHE A 80 -18.60 17.65 -15.65
CA PHE A 80 -17.71 16.51 -15.44
C PHE A 80 -18.37 15.49 -14.52
N ASN A 81 -18.45 14.26 -14.99
CA ASN A 81 -18.82 13.09 -14.21
C ASN A 81 -17.55 12.40 -13.75
N LEU A 82 -17.46 12.18 -12.44
CA LEU A 82 -16.33 11.55 -11.77
C LEU A 82 -16.80 10.21 -11.21
N ASN A 83 -16.12 9.13 -11.55
CA ASN A 83 -16.44 7.80 -11.05
C ASN A 83 -15.21 7.13 -10.44
N LEU A 84 -15.28 6.81 -9.16
CA LEU A 84 -14.26 6.06 -8.44
C LEU A 84 -14.31 4.59 -8.85
N VAL A 85 -13.39 4.22 -9.74
CA VAL A 85 -13.25 2.86 -10.25
C VAL A 85 -12.64 1.95 -9.18
N LYS A 86 -11.57 2.44 -8.54
CA LYS A 86 -10.82 1.67 -7.55
C LYS A 86 -10.21 2.60 -6.52
N TYR A 87 -10.29 2.18 -5.26
CA TYR A 87 -9.46 2.72 -4.19
C TYR A 87 -8.62 1.57 -3.64
N SER A 88 -7.30 1.78 -3.56
CA SER A 88 -6.38 0.78 -3.02
C SER A 88 -5.27 1.44 -2.24
N ARG A 89 -4.75 0.69 -1.27
CA ARG A 89 -3.59 1.07 -0.51
C ARG A 89 -2.40 0.23 -0.96
N VAL A 90 -1.39 0.88 -1.51
CA VAL A 90 -0.17 0.25 -2.03
C VAL A 90 0.90 0.29 -0.94
N CYS A 91 1.44 -0.89 -0.61
CA CYS A 91 2.52 -1.03 0.35
C CYS A 91 3.84 -0.55 -0.27
N ASP A 92 4.55 0.30 0.45
CA ASP A 92 5.94 0.65 0.17
C ASP A 92 6.83 -0.33 0.94
N GLU A 93 7.16 -1.44 0.29
CA GLU A 93 7.85 -2.57 0.90
C GLU A 93 9.30 -2.25 1.25
N GLU A 94 9.73 -2.69 2.44
CA GLU A 94 11.11 -2.63 2.93
C GLU A 94 11.51 -4.04 3.40
N PRO A 95 12.57 -4.64 2.83
CA PRO A 95 13.01 -5.98 3.20
C PRO A 95 13.57 -6.00 4.62
N GLU A 96 13.13 -6.95 5.45
CA GLU A 96 13.66 -7.15 6.80
C GLU A 96 14.70 -8.27 6.85
N LEU A 97 14.36 -9.44 6.27
CA LEU A 97 15.25 -10.58 6.22
C LEU A 97 14.93 -11.51 5.05
N PHE A 98 15.88 -12.39 4.75
CA PHE A 98 15.72 -13.46 3.78
C PHE A 98 15.78 -14.80 4.51
N THR A 99 14.88 -15.71 4.13
CA THR A 99 14.80 -17.06 4.70
C THR A 99 14.53 -18.07 3.59
N ARG A 100 14.51 -19.36 3.92
CA ARG A 100 14.21 -20.46 3.01
C ARG A 100 13.60 -21.62 3.80
N ASP A 101 12.93 -22.53 3.11
CA ASP A 101 12.46 -23.76 3.73
C ASP A 101 13.65 -24.67 4.07
N VAL A 102 13.67 -25.20 5.30
CA VAL A 102 14.80 -25.98 5.83
C VAL A 102 14.32 -27.18 6.63
N ASP A 103 15.08 -28.27 6.52
CA ASP A 103 14.99 -29.42 7.41
C ASP A 103 16.07 -29.32 8.48
N ILE A 104 15.67 -29.42 9.75
CA ILE A 104 16.61 -29.43 10.88
C ILE A 104 17.16 -30.84 11.05
N GLN A 105 18.47 -30.97 10.94
CA GLN A 105 19.19 -32.23 11.08
C GLN A 105 20.16 -32.20 12.26
N TYR A 106 20.54 -33.39 12.71
CA TYR A 106 21.43 -33.60 13.84
C TYR A 106 22.54 -34.58 13.48
N ALA A 107 23.77 -34.26 13.89
CA ALA A 107 24.91 -35.14 13.79
C ALA A 107 25.69 -35.18 15.09
N SER A 108 26.26 -36.35 15.41
CA SER A 108 27.12 -36.52 16.57
C SER A 108 28.34 -37.39 16.28
N SER A 109 29.38 -37.21 17.08
CA SER A 109 30.57 -38.04 17.06
C SER A 109 31.18 -38.10 18.45
N LYS A 110 31.28 -39.30 19.00
CA LYS A 110 31.97 -39.55 20.27
C LYS A 110 33.45 -39.81 20.01
N ARG A 111 34.32 -39.23 20.83
CA ARG A 111 35.75 -39.57 20.92
C ARG A 111 36.13 -39.91 22.36
N CYS A 112 36.93 -40.96 22.52
CA CYS A 112 37.54 -41.27 23.81
C CYS A 112 38.55 -40.19 24.21
N LYS A 113 38.92 -40.14 25.49
CA LYS A 113 40.01 -39.27 25.95
C LYS A 113 41.28 -39.51 25.13
N HIS A 114 41.96 -38.42 24.79
CA HIS A 114 43.18 -38.40 23.96
C HIS A 114 42.98 -38.80 22.48
N ALA A 115 41.73 -38.97 22.02
CA ALA A 115 41.43 -39.33 20.63
C ALA A 115 40.80 -38.16 19.86
N GLY A 116 41.26 -37.96 18.61
CA GLY A 116 40.73 -36.91 17.73
C GLY A 116 40.87 -35.52 18.35
N SER A 117 39.80 -34.73 18.30
CA SER A 117 39.75 -33.42 18.96
C SER A 117 39.66 -33.51 20.49
N CYS A 118 39.31 -34.67 21.05
CA CYS A 118 39.15 -34.84 22.50
C CYS A 118 40.50 -35.02 23.21
N GLN A 119 41.18 -33.91 23.46
CA GLN A 119 42.52 -33.88 24.07
C GLN A 119 42.47 -33.76 25.60
N GLY A 120 43.62 -33.48 26.24
CA GLY A 120 43.79 -33.47 27.69
C GLY A 120 42.78 -32.61 28.47
N GLY A 121 42.29 -31.52 27.89
CA GLY A 121 41.26 -30.67 28.51
C GLY A 121 39.81 -31.10 28.26
N GLY A 122 39.56 -32.20 27.54
CA GLY A 122 38.20 -32.66 27.23
C GLY A 122 37.38 -31.59 26.50
N CYS A 123 36.08 -31.55 26.76
CA CYS A 123 35.18 -30.55 26.19
C CYS A 123 35.48 -29.13 26.69
N SER A 124 36.05 -28.96 27.88
CA SER A 124 36.40 -27.63 28.42
C SER A 124 37.45 -26.90 27.58
N SER A 125 38.29 -27.65 26.86
CA SER A 125 39.32 -27.10 25.96
C SER A 125 38.86 -26.91 24.52
N ILE A 126 37.61 -27.24 24.19
CA ILE A 126 37.08 -27.18 22.83
C ILE A 126 36.43 -25.83 22.58
N ASP A 127 36.97 -25.11 21.61
CA ASP A 127 36.32 -23.92 21.06
C ASP A 127 35.22 -24.34 20.06
N VAL A 128 33.97 -24.43 20.56
CA VAL A 128 32.79 -24.78 19.76
C VAL A 128 32.40 -23.71 18.73
N SER A 129 33.02 -22.53 18.76
CA SER A 129 32.85 -21.52 17.70
C SER A 129 33.59 -21.90 16.42
N ARG A 130 34.58 -22.79 16.51
CA ARG A 130 35.38 -23.28 15.37
C ARG A 130 34.86 -24.62 14.85
N PRO A 131 35.16 -24.96 13.58
CA PRO A 131 34.87 -26.27 13.04
C PRO A 131 35.58 -27.40 13.78
N VAL A 132 34.80 -28.32 14.35
CA VAL A 132 35.30 -29.57 14.93
C VAL A 132 35.51 -30.59 13.81
N ASN A 133 36.71 -31.17 13.73
CA ASN A 133 37.11 -32.08 12.65
C ASN A 133 36.14 -33.25 12.45
N GLU A 134 35.62 -33.80 13.54
CA GLU A 134 34.66 -34.90 13.58
C GLU A 134 33.34 -34.60 12.87
N LEU A 135 32.94 -33.32 12.83
CA LEU A 135 31.67 -32.88 12.28
C LEU A 135 31.84 -31.98 11.05
N ARG A 136 33.06 -31.91 10.48
CA ARG A 136 33.45 -30.91 9.48
C ARG A 136 32.56 -30.87 8.24
N ARG A 137 32.07 -32.03 7.79
CA ARG A 137 31.17 -32.14 6.62
C ARG A 137 29.84 -31.38 6.79
N PHE A 138 29.42 -31.10 8.02
CA PHE A 138 28.14 -30.46 8.32
C PHE A 138 28.25 -28.95 8.55
N TYR A 139 29.46 -28.38 8.43
CA TYR A 139 29.66 -26.93 8.55
C TYR A 139 29.32 -26.16 7.28
N GLU A 140 29.03 -26.85 6.16
CA GLU A 140 28.44 -26.23 4.97
C GLU A 140 27.03 -25.67 5.25
N TYR A 141 26.34 -26.22 6.25
CA TYR A 141 25.03 -25.77 6.68
C TYR A 141 25.12 -24.91 7.94
N PRO A 142 24.30 -23.84 8.06
CA PRO A 142 24.21 -23.05 9.28
C PRO A 142 23.69 -23.92 10.43
N GLY A 143 24.28 -23.78 11.61
CA GLY A 143 23.96 -24.63 12.74
C GLY A 143 24.82 -24.37 13.96
N LYS A 144 24.45 -24.99 15.08
CA LYS A 144 25.10 -24.86 16.37
C LYS A 144 25.82 -26.17 16.73
N THR A 145 27.07 -26.06 17.14
CA THR A 145 27.87 -27.18 17.65
C THR A 145 27.97 -27.10 19.17
N THR A 146 27.95 -28.25 19.85
CA THR A 146 28.22 -28.39 21.28
C THR A 146 29.20 -29.53 21.55
N CYS A 147 29.79 -29.52 22.74
CA CYS A 147 30.60 -30.62 23.26
C CYS A 147 30.14 -30.92 24.69
N GLU A 148 29.83 -32.19 24.95
CA GLU A 148 29.45 -32.67 26.28
C GLU A 148 30.36 -33.81 26.70
N GLU A 149 30.73 -33.86 27.98
CA GLU A 149 31.51 -34.98 28.53
C GLU A 149 30.67 -36.27 28.48
N SER A 150 31.28 -37.35 28.03
CA SER A 150 30.67 -38.65 27.82
C SER A 150 31.44 -39.74 28.58
N CYS A 151 30.81 -40.89 28.77
CA CYS A 151 31.43 -41.98 29.53
C CYS A 151 32.71 -42.52 28.86
N GLY A 152 33.72 -42.79 29.70
CA GLY A 152 34.97 -43.44 29.34
C GLY A 152 35.03 -44.92 29.74
N GLY A 153 36.19 -45.52 29.55
CA GLY A 153 36.48 -46.90 29.92
C GLY A 153 35.91 -47.97 28.98
N PHE A 154 36.29 -49.22 29.25
CA PHE A 154 36.03 -50.35 28.35
C PHE A 154 34.54 -50.57 28.10
N GLY A 155 33.70 -50.37 29.12
CA GLY A 155 32.23 -50.46 28.99
C GLY A 155 31.62 -49.42 28.05
N CYS A 156 32.38 -48.38 27.70
CA CYS A 156 31.99 -47.31 26.80
C CYS A 156 32.80 -47.29 25.49
N GLY A 157 33.52 -48.38 25.20
CA GLY A 157 34.34 -48.54 23.99
C GLY A 157 35.68 -47.78 24.03
N CYS A 158 36.14 -47.37 25.20
CA CYS A 158 37.37 -46.59 25.39
C CYS A 158 38.41 -47.35 26.22
N LEU A 159 39.69 -47.27 25.88
CA LEU A 159 40.75 -47.87 26.70
C LEU A 159 41.07 -47.02 27.94
N ASP A 160 40.89 -45.70 27.83
CA ASP A 160 41.09 -44.73 28.91
C ASP A 160 39.83 -44.63 29.78
N PRO A 161 39.92 -44.78 31.12
CA PRO A 161 38.79 -44.62 32.03
C PRO A 161 38.29 -43.17 32.15
N ALA A 162 39.08 -42.18 31.74
CA ALA A 162 38.67 -40.78 31.76
C ALA A 162 37.50 -40.50 30.79
N SER A 163 36.72 -39.45 31.07
CA SER A 163 35.59 -39.05 30.24
C SER A 163 36.01 -38.77 28.80
N GLY A 164 35.20 -39.25 27.86
CA GLY A 164 35.31 -38.91 26.44
C GLY A 164 34.55 -37.63 26.11
N CYS A 165 34.66 -37.18 24.86
CA CYS A 165 33.94 -36.02 24.36
C CYS A 165 32.85 -36.46 23.37
N LEU A 166 31.61 -36.03 23.60
CA LEU A 166 30.51 -36.16 22.65
C LEU A 166 30.33 -34.82 21.92
N PHE A 167 30.78 -34.78 20.67
CA PHE A 167 30.55 -33.63 19.80
C PHE A 167 29.17 -33.77 19.17
N THR A 168 28.38 -32.71 19.20
CA THR A 168 27.07 -32.69 18.54
C THR A 168 26.89 -31.43 17.71
N ARG A 169 26.12 -31.51 16.62
CA ARG A 169 25.74 -30.37 15.80
C ARG A 169 24.31 -30.51 15.32
N THR A 170 23.53 -29.47 15.58
CA THR A 170 22.19 -29.28 15.02
C THR A 170 22.28 -28.21 13.93
N PHE A 171 21.84 -28.52 12.71
CA PHE A 171 22.04 -27.67 11.53
C PHE A 171 20.83 -27.70 10.60
N ALA A 172 20.66 -26.64 9.81
CA ALA A 172 19.52 -26.45 8.91
C ALA A 172 19.94 -26.71 7.45
N VAL A 173 19.35 -27.74 6.82
CA VAL A 173 19.60 -28.10 5.42
C VAL A 173 18.47 -27.54 4.56
N PRO A 174 18.75 -26.77 3.50
CA PRO A 174 17.71 -26.23 2.64
C PRO A 174 16.95 -27.35 1.92
N ARG A 175 15.61 -27.30 1.96
CA ARG A 175 14.75 -28.24 1.23
C ARG A 175 14.62 -27.86 -0.25
N SER A 176 14.72 -26.56 -0.55
CA SER A 176 14.65 -26.02 -1.90
C SER A 176 15.67 -24.90 -2.09
N ASN A 177 15.88 -24.53 -3.35
CA ASN A 177 16.68 -23.35 -3.72
C ASN A 177 15.85 -22.04 -3.69
N GLU A 178 14.59 -22.10 -3.27
CA GLU A 178 13.72 -20.93 -3.20
C GLU A 178 14.05 -20.09 -1.97
N ILE A 179 14.18 -18.78 -2.18
CA ILE A 179 14.49 -17.81 -1.12
C ILE A 179 13.27 -16.92 -0.93
N TYR A 180 12.76 -16.87 0.29
CA TYR A 180 11.65 -16.01 0.68
C TYR A 180 12.20 -14.71 1.29
N GLN A 181 11.68 -13.58 0.81
CA GLN A 181 11.94 -12.27 1.41
C GLN A 181 10.80 -11.94 2.37
N LEU A 182 11.12 -11.83 3.66
CA LEU A 182 10.21 -11.26 4.62
C LEU A 182 10.37 -9.74 4.59
N SER A 183 9.29 -9.05 4.24
CA SER A 183 9.26 -7.59 4.11
C SER A 183 8.19 -7.01 5.00
N ARG A 184 8.41 -5.76 5.42
CA ARG A 184 7.37 -4.94 6.06
C ARG A 184 6.98 -3.79 5.15
N CYS A 185 5.82 -3.20 5.39
CA CYS A 185 5.43 -1.95 4.74
C CYS A 185 6.00 -0.77 5.54
N LYS A 186 7.02 -0.09 5.01
CA LYS A 186 7.58 1.14 5.61
C LYS A 186 6.57 2.27 5.59
N SER A 187 5.83 2.37 4.49
CA SER A 187 4.75 3.32 4.33
C SER A 187 3.63 2.71 3.50
N TRP A 188 2.48 3.39 3.50
CA TRP A 188 1.34 3.02 2.70
C TRP A 188 0.91 4.23 1.88
N LYS A 189 0.73 4.02 0.58
CA LYS A 189 0.29 5.04 -0.37
C LYS A 189 -1.15 4.74 -0.75
N ASP A 190 -2.05 5.65 -0.44
CA ASP A 190 -3.44 5.54 -0.87
C ASP A 190 -3.53 5.99 -2.34
N VAL A 191 -4.15 5.17 -3.18
CA VAL A 191 -4.25 5.37 -4.63
C VAL A 191 -5.71 5.24 -5.05
N ALA A 192 -6.21 6.22 -5.78
CA ALA A 192 -7.55 6.20 -6.36
C ALA A 192 -7.46 6.22 -7.89
N VAL A 193 -8.24 5.37 -8.54
CA VAL A 193 -8.44 5.38 -10.00
C VAL A 193 -9.80 6.00 -10.27
N LEU A 194 -9.80 7.14 -10.95
CA LEU A 194 -10.99 7.89 -11.34
C LEU A 194 -11.23 7.73 -12.84
N ASP A 195 -12.45 7.43 -13.23
CA ASP A 195 -12.95 7.56 -14.59
C ASP A 195 -13.64 8.93 -14.69
N ILE A 196 -13.13 9.79 -15.56
CA ILE A 196 -13.59 11.17 -15.70
C ILE A 196 -14.16 11.34 -17.10
N LYS A 197 -15.42 11.77 -17.16
CA LYS A 197 -16.15 12.00 -18.41
C LYS A 197 -16.80 13.36 -18.39
N GLY A 198 -16.43 14.24 -19.31
CA GLY A 198 -16.98 15.58 -19.32
C GLY A 198 -16.31 16.50 -20.30
N GLY A 199 -16.83 17.72 -20.40
CA GLY A 199 -16.34 18.70 -21.35
C GLY A 199 -17.05 20.02 -21.23
N LEU A 200 -16.68 20.95 -22.11
CA LEU A 200 -17.42 22.18 -22.33
C LEU A 200 -18.71 21.87 -23.09
N GLU A 201 -19.83 22.47 -22.70
CA GLU A 201 -21.11 22.30 -23.40
C GLU A 201 -21.11 23.01 -24.76
N ASN A 202 -20.44 24.18 -24.85
CA ASN A 202 -20.46 25.05 -26.03
C ASN A 202 -19.05 25.40 -26.59
N GLY A 203 -18.00 24.71 -26.13
CA GLY A 203 -16.61 25.01 -26.48
C GLY A 203 -16.02 24.12 -27.58
N LYS A 204 -15.05 24.63 -28.36
CA LYS A 204 -14.28 23.86 -29.36
C LYS A 204 -13.24 22.89 -28.76
N ALA A 205 -13.19 22.71 -27.44
CA ALA A 205 -12.19 21.84 -26.82
C ALA A 205 -12.69 20.41 -26.75
N ASP A 206 -11.79 19.46 -27.00
CA ASP A 206 -12.12 18.04 -26.92
C ASP A 206 -12.61 17.65 -25.52
N PRO A 207 -13.66 16.82 -25.43
CA PRO A 207 -14.13 16.28 -24.16
C PRO A 207 -13.04 15.41 -23.51
N VAL A 208 -12.99 15.45 -22.19
CA VAL A 208 -12.18 14.55 -21.38
C VAL A 208 -12.97 13.27 -21.18
N ASP A 209 -12.45 12.16 -21.68
CA ASP A 209 -12.93 10.81 -21.40
C ASP A 209 -11.71 9.92 -21.14
N GLY A 210 -11.59 9.42 -19.91
CA GLY A 210 -10.47 8.57 -19.57
C GLY A 210 -10.36 8.21 -18.10
N LYS A 211 -9.54 7.18 -17.86
CA LYS A 211 -9.17 6.72 -16.52
C LYS A 211 -7.85 7.32 -16.10
N PHE A 212 -7.83 7.87 -14.90
CA PHE A 212 -6.70 8.56 -14.30
C PHE A 212 -6.39 7.96 -12.95
N GLU A 213 -5.12 7.62 -12.73
CA GLU A 213 -4.61 7.20 -11.43
C GLU A 213 -4.13 8.43 -10.65
N VAL A 214 -4.58 8.56 -9.41
CA VAL A 214 -4.35 9.72 -8.55
C VAL A 214 -3.78 9.24 -7.21
N LEU A 215 -2.59 9.74 -6.87
CA LEU A 215 -1.92 9.48 -5.59
C LEU A 215 -2.53 10.33 -4.47
N CYS A 216 -3.25 9.74 -3.52
CA CYS A 216 -3.79 10.47 -2.39
C CYS A 216 -2.66 10.76 -1.39
N LEU A 217 -2.03 11.94 -1.50
CA LEU A 217 -0.80 12.25 -0.76
C LEU A 217 -0.96 12.42 0.77
N LYS A 218 -2.16 12.21 1.35
CA LYS A 218 -2.36 12.14 2.82
C LYS A 218 -3.46 11.15 3.18
N LYS A 219 -3.30 10.50 4.35
CA LYS A 219 -4.33 9.68 5.01
C LYS A 219 -5.68 10.38 4.91
N PHE A 220 -6.69 9.62 4.49
CA PHE A 220 -8.09 10.00 4.64
C PHE A 220 -8.36 10.25 6.14
N VAL A 221 -8.40 11.52 6.53
CA VAL A 221 -8.85 11.97 7.85
C VAL A 221 -10.29 12.42 7.61
N PRO A 222 -11.28 11.74 8.21
CA PRO A 222 -12.67 12.17 8.12
C PRO A 222 -12.77 13.66 8.48
N GLY A 223 -13.27 14.49 7.56
CA GLY A 223 -13.39 15.94 7.75
C GLY A 223 -12.22 16.80 7.26
N SER A 224 -11.17 16.23 6.65
CA SER A 224 -10.07 17.01 6.04
C SER A 224 -10.37 17.42 4.60
N LYS A 225 -9.99 18.65 4.23
CA LYS A 225 -10.15 19.21 2.88
C LYS A 225 -8.95 18.83 2.01
N TYR A 226 -9.18 18.18 0.88
CA TYR A 226 -8.15 17.80 -0.09
C TYR A 226 -8.25 18.68 -1.34
N ARG A 227 -7.11 19.12 -1.88
CA ARG A 227 -7.01 19.92 -3.11
C ARG A 227 -6.48 19.03 -4.23
N ILE A 228 -7.29 18.84 -5.28
CA ILE A 228 -6.89 18.14 -6.51
C ILE A 228 -6.80 19.20 -7.60
N THR A 229 -5.60 19.46 -8.11
CA THR A 229 -5.39 20.38 -9.22
C THR A 229 -5.14 19.57 -10.50
N ILE A 230 -6.05 19.69 -11.47
CA ILE A 230 -5.91 19.06 -12.78
C ILE A 230 -5.25 20.09 -13.72
N LEU A 231 -4.00 19.85 -14.12
CA LEU A 231 -3.31 20.69 -15.10
C LEU A 231 -3.30 19.98 -16.46
N LYS A 232 -3.88 20.63 -17.48
CA LYS A 232 -3.73 20.23 -18.88
C LYS A 232 -2.44 20.84 -19.42
N THR A 233 -1.39 20.04 -19.59
CA THR A 233 -0.22 20.43 -20.40
C THR A 233 -0.23 19.67 -21.73
N SER A 234 0.32 20.31 -22.75
CA SER A 234 0.08 20.16 -24.20
C SER A 234 0.48 18.81 -24.83
N ASN A 235 0.07 17.68 -24.23
CA ASN A 235 -0.10 16.32 -24.78
C ASN A 235 0.07 15.23 -23.70
N VAL A 236 0.16 15.59 -22.42
CA VAL A 236 0.13 14.67 -21.27
C VAL A 236 -0.60 15.35 -20.12
N LEU A 237 -1.73 14.79 -19.67
CA LEU A 237 -2.38 15.22 -18.42
C LEU A 237 -1.48 14.80 -17.25
N LYS A 238 -0.71 15.74 -16.71
CA LYS A 238 0.02 15.56 -15.45
C LYS A 238 -0.87 16.02 -14.30
N CYS A 239 -1.43 15.06 -13.57
CA CYS A 239 -2.06 15.32 -12.28
C CYS A 239 -0.98 15.67 -11.25
N LEU A 240 -0.70 16.96 -11.09
CA LEU A 240 0.15 17.48 -10.03
C LEU A 240 -0.72 17.79 -8.81
N ILE A 241 -0.58 16.96 -7.79
CA ILE A 241 -1.27 17.12 -6.52
C ILE A 241 -0.41 18.05 -5.66
N GLN A 242 -0.71 19.35 -5.72
CA GLN A 242 0.00 20.33 -4.92
C GLN A 242 -0.67 20.45 -3.55
N ILE A 243 0.05 19.98 -2.52
CA ILE A 243 -0.38 20.04 -1.12
C ILE A 243 -0.06 21.43 -0.58
N SER A 244 -1.07 22.23 -0.27
CA SER A 244 -0.91 23.42 0.59
C SER A 244 -1.57 23.15 1.94
N THR A 245 -0.79 23.20 3.02
CA THR A 245 -1.31 23.26 4.39
C THR A 245 -1.68 24.70 4.71
N TRP A 246 -2.88 24.92 5.24
CA TRP A 246 -3.28 26.15 5.92
C TRP A 246 -3.53 25.79 7.39
#